data_AF-A0A839UTP7-F1
#
_entry.id   AF-A0A839UTP7-F1
#
_cell.length_a   1.000
_cell.length_b   1.000
_cell.length_c   1.000
_cell.angle_alpha   90.00
_cell.angle_beta   90.00
_cell.angle_gamma   90.00
#
_symmetry.space_group_name_H-M   'P 1'
#
loop_
_entity.id
_entity.type
_entity.pdbx_description
1 polymer ?
#
loop_
_entity_poly.entity_id
_entity_poly.type
_entity_poly.pdbx_seq_one_letter_code
_entity_poly.pdbx_strand_id
1 'polypeptide(L)' 'MMYRDGDLDFRECVACGFKDEMRFKPQVRELGTRVNQPEEIKQADTQVLQFPPLEED' A
#
# COMPACT_ATOMS: atom_id res chain seq x y z
N MET A 1 -16.94 10.99 1.75
CA MET A 1 -16.76 10.31 3.05
C MET A 1 -17.36 8.91 2.96
N MET A 2 -16.75 7.93 3.61
CA MET A 2 -17.31 6.57 3.72
C MET A 2 -17.82 6.39 5.15
N TYR A 3 -18.98 5.77 5.33
CA TYR A 3 -19.50 5.42 6.66
C TYR A 3 -20.32 4.14 6.60
N ARG A 4 -20.54 3.52 7.76
CA ARG A 4 -21.38 2.34 7.92
C ARG A 4 -22.68 2.73 8.63
N ASP A 5 -23.80 2.27 8.10
CA ASP A 5 -25.13 2.44 8.68
C ASP A 5 -25.81 1.07 8.76
N GLY A 6 -25.93 0.56 9.98
CA GLY A 6 -26.27 -0.84 10.24
C GLY A 6 -25.26 -1.79 9.60
N ASP A 7 -25.75 -2.68 8.74
CA ASP A 7 -24.95 -3.69 8.01
C ASP A 7 -24.51 -3.22 6.62
N LEU A 8 -24.86 -2.00 6.23
CA LEU A 8 -24.57 -1.45 4.90
C LEU A 8 -23.45 -0.41 4.96
N ASP A 9 -22.53 -0.47 3.99
CA ASP A 9 -21.49 0.54 3.82
C ASP A 9 -21.96 1.57 2.77
N PHE A 10 -21.78 2.86 3.05
CA PHE A 10 -22.19 3.97 2.19
C PHE A 10 -21.02 4.87 1.82
N ARG A 11 -21.09 5.44 0.61
CA ARG A 11 -20.21 6.51 0.14
C ARG A 11 -21.02 7.77 -0.09
N GLU A 12 -20.60 8.86 0.52
CA GLU A 12 -21.27 10.17 0.41
C GLU A 12 -20.34 11.27 -0.09
N CYS A 13 -20.85 12.12 -1.00
CA CYS A 13 -20.17 13.35 -1.42
C CYS A 13 -20.64 14.53 -0.56
N VAL A 14 -19.74 15.09 0.25
CA VAL A 14 -20.05 16.24 1.13
C VAL A 14 -20.34 17.53 0.36
N ALA A 15 -19.90 17.65 -0.89
CA ALA A 15 -20.08 18.86 -1.68
C ALA A 15 -21.44 18.91 -2.40
N CYS A 16 -22.03 17.77 -2.75
CA CYS A 16 -23.27 17.70 -3.53
C CYS A 16 -24.35 16.78 -2.95
N GLY A 17 -24.10 16.11 -1.83
CA GLY A 17 -25.08 15.25 -1.14
C GLY A 17 -25.36 13.91 -1.82
N PHE A 18 -24.58 13.52 -2.83
CA PHE A 18 -24.69 12.21 -3.45
C PHE A 18 -24.41 11.10 -2.43
N LYS A 19 -25.28 10.08 -2.33
CA LYS A 19 -25.13 8.91 -1.45
C LYS A 19 -25.29 7.63 -2.28
N ASP A 20 -24.34 6.70 -2.11
CA ASP A 20 -24.31 5.41 -2.81
C ASP A 20 -24.05 4.26 -1.83
N GLU A 21 -24.78 3.15 -2.00
CA GLU A 21 -24.64 1.94 -1.18
C GLU A 21 -23.57 1.03 -1.78
N MET A 22 -22.52 0.74 -1.02
CA MET A 22 -21.43 -0.11 -1.45
C MET A 22 -21.77 -1.59 -1.27
N ARG A 23 -22.21 -2.22 -2.36
CA ARG A 23 -22.56 -3.66 -2.38
C ARG A 23 -21.35 -4.61 -2.41
N PHE A 24 -20.15 -4.09 -2.65
CA PHE A 24 -18.92 -4.87 -2.72
C PHE A 24 -17.92 -4.36 -1.70
N LYS A 25 -17.29 -5.30 -0.98
CA LYS A 25 -16.15 -4.97 -0.12
C LYS A 25 -14.94 -4.69 -1.02
N PRO A 26 -14.38 -3.46 -0.99
CA PRO A 26 -13.20 -3.16 -1.78
C PRO A 26 -12.05 -4.06 -1.33
N GLN A 27 -11.42 -4.76 -2.29
CA GLN A 27 -10.20 -5.51 -2.03
C GLN A 27 -9.04 -4.52 -1.99
N VAL A 28 -8.77 -3.98 -0.79
CA VAL A 28 -7.65 -3.05 -0.58
C VAL A 28 -6.39 -3.87 -0.39
N ARG A 29 -5.76 -4.31 -1.48
CA ARG A 29 -4.40 -4.83 -1.43
C ARG A 29 -3.44 -3.66 -1.56
N GLU A 30 -2.42 -3.64 -0.70
CA GLU A 30 -1.32 -2.69 -0.85
C GLU A 30 -0.62 -2.90 -2.20
N LEU A 31 -0.28 -1.79 -2.86
CA LEU A 31 0.53 -1.84 -4.07
C LEU A 31 1.91 -2.43 -3.73
N GLY A 32 2.40 -3.32 -4.59
CA GLY A 32 3.77 -3.83 -4.47
C GLY A 32 4.76 -2.68 -4.65
N THR A 33 5.60 -2.45 -3.64
CA THR A 33 6.70 -1.46 -3.69
C THR A 33 8.00 -2.17 -3.38
N ARG A 34 9.15 -1.56 -3.73
CA ARG A 34 10.48 -2.13 -3.43
C ARG A 34 10.66 -2.56 -1.96
N VAL A 35 10.04 -1.82 -1.04
CA VAL A 35 10.15 -2.06 0.41
C VAL A 35 9.07 -2.99 0.97
N ASN A 36 7.97 -3.21 0.23
CA ASN A 36 6.89 -4.11 0.60
C ASN A 36 7.03 -5.49 -0.09
N GLN A 37 8.27 -5.95 -0.22
CA GLN A 37 8.61 -7.27 -0.75
C GLN A 37 9.13 -8.19 0.37
N PRO A 38 9.18 -9.51 0.16
CA PRO A 38 9.90 -10.43 1.03
C PRO A 38 11.36 -10.02 1.21
N GLU A 39 11.93 -10.36 2.36
CA GLU A 39 13.29 -9.91 2.72
C GLU A 39 14.34 -10.51 1.81
N GLU A 40 14.11 -11.72 1.29
CA GLU A 40 14.99 -12.41 0.35
C GLU A 40 15.15 -11.61 -0.95
N ILE A 41 14.07 -10.99 -1.44
CA ILE A 41 14.12 -10.18 -2.67
C ILE A 41 14.84 -8.87 -2.40
N LYS A 42 14.59 -8.23 -1.24
CA LYS A 42 15.31 -7.00 -0.88
C LYS A 42 16.81 -7.21 -0.78
N GLN A 43 17.25 -8.35 -0.22
CA GLN A 43 18.66 -8.68 -0.12
C GLN A 43 19.29 -8.90 -1.50
N ALA A 44 18.60 -9.61 -2.40
CA ALA A 44 19.07 -9.82 -3.77
C ALA A 44 19.21 -8.50 -4.57
N ASP A 45 18.31 -7.55 -4.35
CA ASP A 45 18.29 -6.27 -5.05
C ASP A 45 19.19 -5.18 -4.41
N THR A 46 19.79 -5.45 -3.23
CA THR A 46 20.60 -4.47 -2.50
C THR A 46 22.09 -4.71 -2.74
N GLN A 47 22.79 -3.69 -3.26
CA GLN A 47 24.24 -3.67 -3.32
C GLN A 47 24.81 -2.81 -2.18
N VAL A 48 25.57 -3.43 -1.28
CA VAL A 48 26.30 -2.70 -0.25
C VAL A 48 27.62 -2.22 -0.83
N LEU A 49 27.82 -0.89 -0.83
CA LEU A 49 29.09 -0.27 -1.22
C LEU A 49 29.92 -0.03 0.04
N GLN A 50 31.20 -0.39 0.01
CA GLN A 50 32.15 -0.09 1.08
C GLN A 50 33.07 1.06 0.65
N PHE A 51 33.23 2.04 1.54
CA PHE A 51 34.11 3.20 1.34
C PHE A 51 34.94 3.46 2.61
N PRO A 52 36.27 3.59 2.51
CA PRO A 52 37.09 3.43 1.29
C PRO A 52 37.06 2.00 0.74
N PRO A 53 37.41 1.78 -0.55
CA PRO A 53 37.57 0.44 -1.10
C PRO A 53 38.50 -0.38 -0.21
N LEU A 54 38.18 -1.67 -0.01
CA LEU A 54 39.08 -2.59 0.69
C LEU A 54 40.42 -2.60 -0.05
N GLU A 55 41.52 -2.45 0.68
CA GLU A 55 42.86 -2.53 0.10
C GLU A 55 43.05 -3.92 -0.52
N GLU A 56 43.47 -3.98 -1.79
CA GLU A 56 43.85 -5.25 -2.43
C GLU A 56 45.24 -5.65 -1.91
N ASP A 57 45.34 -6.73 -1.12
CA ASP A 57 46.61 -7.37 -0.73
C ASP A 57 47.28 -8.11 -1.90
#